data_AF-T1KWV3-F1
#
_entry.id   AF-T1KWV3-F1
#
_cell.length_a   1.000
_cell.length_b   1.000
_cell.length_c   1.000
_cell.angle_alpha   90.00
_cell.angle_beta   90.00
_cell.angle_gamma   90.00
#
_symmetry.space_group_name_H-M   'P 1'
#
loop_
_entity.id
_entity.type
_entity.pdbx_description
1 polymer ?
#
loop_
_entity_poly.entity_id
_entity_poly.type
_entity_poly.pdbx_seq_one_letter_code
_entity_poly.pdbx_strand_id
1 'polypeptide(L)'
;MFKFVPSLRSMIRTNVKERITVHAEEPEEEEELVDPLDTLRDKCKPHCKELQAKMDTCNIRVRSKKETTESCWEEMMDWMHCIDHCASKDLFKYLK
;
A
#
# COMPACT_ATOMS: atom_id res chain seq x y z
N MET A 1 4.44 44.73 -15.99
CA MET A 1 3.18 44.14 -15.51
C MET A 1 3.24 42.63 -15.69
N PHE A 2 3.76 41.89 -14.71
CA PHE A 2 3.58 40.43 -14.64
C PHE A 2 2.85 40.15 -13.33
N LYS A 3 1.57 39.78 -13.44
CA LYS A 3 0.71 39.51 -12.30
C LYS A 3 1.23 38.27 -11.58
N PHE A 4 1.48 38.44 -10.29
CA PHE A 4 1.77 37.40 -9.31
C PHE A 4 0.66 36.34 -9.36
N VAL A 5 0.95 35.14 -9.89
CA VAL A 5 0.06 33.99 -9.76
C VAL A 5 0.42 33.32 -8.43
N PRO A 6 -0.45 33.32 -7.41
CA PRO A 6 -0.17 32.61 -6.18
C PRO A 6 -0.12 31.11 -6.48
N SER A 7 0.89 30.44 -5.93
CA SER A 7 1.12 29.00 -6.10
C SER A 7 -0.14 28.20 -5.69
N LEU A 8 -0.70 27.41 -6.62
CA LEU A 8 -1.78 26.44 -6.35
C LEU A 8 -1.45 25.51 -5.16
N ARG A 9 -0.17 25.38 -4.81
CA ARG A 9 0.32 24.63 -3.65
C ARG A 9 -0.20 25.17 -2.31
N SER A 10 -0.56 26.45 -2.23
CA SER A 10 -1.14 27.03 -1.02
C SER A 10 -2.62 26.68 -0.84
N MET A 11 -3.34 26.36 -1.92
CA MET A 11 -4.80 26.22 -1.89
C MET A 11 -5.25 24.79 -1.56
N ILE A 12 -4.40 23.79 -1.80
CA ILE A 12 -4.70 22.38 -1.55
C ILE A 12 -4.48 22.00 -0.06
N ARG A 13 -3.58 22.70 0.65
CA ARG A 13 -3.14 22.33 2.01
C ARG A 13 -4.16 22.64 3.11
N THR A 14 -5.21 23.41 2.86
CA THR A 14 -6.14 23.87 3.90
C THR A 14 -7.39 23.01 4.08
N ASN A 15 -7.75 22.12 3.13
CA ASN A 15 -9.08 21.49 3.11
C ASN A 15 -9.13 20.01 3.53
N VAL A 16 -8.01 19.38 3.86
CA VAL A 16 -7.97 17.95 4.26
C VAL A 16 -8.07 17.76 5.77
N LYS A 17 -7.79 18.81 6.56
CA LYS A 17 -7.64 18.69 8.02
C LYS A 17 -8.97 18.71 8.79
N GLU A 18 -10.07 19.09 8.17
CA GLU A 18 -11.39 19.09 8.80
C GLU A 18 -12.25 17.98 8.20
N ARG A 19 -12.46 16.93 9.01
CA ARG A 19 -13.51 15.88 8.93
C ARG A 19 -12.96 14.45 8.86
N ILE A 20 -12.26 14.02 9.91
CA ILE A 20 -12.36 12.65 10.44
C ILE A 20 -12.34 12.77 11.96
N THR A 21 -13.49 12.99 12.57
CA THR A 21 -13.70 12.75 14.01
C THR A 21 -14.14 11.30 14.16
N VAL A 22 -13.21 10.43 14.58
CA VAL A 22 -13.54 9.06 15.00
C VAL A 22 -14.17 9.18 16.38
N HIS A 23 -15.44 8.80 16.50
CA HIS A 23 -16.11 8.72 17.80
C HIS A 23 -15.62 7.42 18.46
N ALA A 24 -14.70 7.53 19.41
CA ALA A 24 -14.27 6.39 20.20
C ALA A 24 -15.29 6.17 21.32
N GLU A 25 -16.13 5.13 21.20
CA GLU A 25 -16.85 4.57 22.34
C GLU A 25 -15.85 3.85 23.27
N GLU A 26 -16.22 3.71 24.55
CA GLU A 26 -15.41 3.26 25.70
C GLU A 26 -14.61 1.96 25.48
N PRO A 27 -13.51 1.73 26.23
CA PRO A 27 -12.64 0.58 26.04
C PRO A 27 -13.34 -0.70 26.53
N GLU A 28 -14.12 -1.33 25.66
CA GLU A 28 -14.20 -2.81 25.67
C GLU A 28 -12.78 -3.34 25.50
N GLU A 29 -12.44 -4.44 26.18
CA GLU A 29 -11.16 -5.12 25.97
C GLU A 29 -10.99 -5.38 24.47
N GLU A 30 -10.19 -4.54 23.78
CA GLU A 30 -9.90 -4.68 22.36
C GLU A 30 -9.16 -6.00 22.18
N GLU A 31 -9.90 -7.08 21.94
CA GLU A 31 -9.34 -8.26 21.29
C GLU A 31 -8.60 -7.76 20.04
N GLU A 32 -7.31 -8.05 19.94
CA GLU A 32 -6.48 -7.60 18.82
C GLU A 32 -7.11 -8.12 17.50
N LEU A 33 -7.87 -7.25 16.84
CA LEU A 33 -8.57 -7.59 15.62
C LEU A 33 -7.54 -7.75 14.50
N VAL A 34 -7.15 -8.99 14.21
CA VAL A 34 -6.23 -9.31 13.12
C VAL A 34 -7.00 -9.38 11.79
N ASP A 35 -6.57 -8.61 10.78
CA ASP A 35 -7.12 -8.72 9.42
C ASP A 35 -6.82 -10.14 8.85
N PRO A 36 -7.85 -10.95 8.54
CA PRO A 36 -7.65 -12.26 7.93
C PRO A 36 -6.87 -12.20 6.61
N LEU A 37 -6.98 -11.09 5.85
CA LEU A 37 -6.27 -10.89 4.60
C LEU A 37 -4.76 -10.88 4.80
N ASP A 38 -4.25 -10.20 5.83
CA ASP A 38 -2.82 -10.11 6.09
C ASP A 38 -2.23 -11.49 6.42
N THR A 39 -2.94 -12.24 7.26
CA THR A 39 -2.55 -13.62 7.60
C THR A 39 -2.53 -14.53 6.36
N LEU A 40 -3.49 -14.38 5.45
CA LEU A 40 -3.55 -15.15 4.21
C LEU A 40 -2.46 -14.74 3.22
N ARG A 41 -2.20 -13.44 3.07
CA ARG A 41 -1.11 -12.92 2.23
C ARG A 41 0.24 -13.44 2.70
N ASP A 42 0.49 -13.48 4.00
CA ASP A 42 1.72 -14.05 4.58
C ASP A 42 1.90 -15.53 4.26
N LYS A 43 0.83 -16.32 4.35
CA LYS A 43 0.83 -17.73 3.94
C LYS A 43 1.07 -17.91 2.43
N CYS A 44 0.69 -16.93 1.62
CA CYS A 44 0.85 -16.94 0.17
C CYS A 44 2.22 -16.46 -0.33
N LYS A 45 2.97 -15.67 0.45
CA LYS A 45 4.32 -15.18 0.07
C LYS A 45 5.27 -16.28 -0.46
N PRO A 46 5.35 -17.49 0.14
CA PRO A 46 6.23 -18.54 -0.35
C PRO A 46 5.95 -19.00 -1.79
N HIS A 47 4.70 -18.90 -2.26
CA HIS A 47 4.31 -19.26 -3.63
C HIS A 47 4.82 -18.26 -4.66
N CYS A 48 5.00 -17.00 -4.27
CA CYS A 48 5.34 -15.88 -5.16
C CYS A 48 6.80 -15.41 -4.99
N LYS A 49 7.68 -16.25 -4.43
CA LYS A 49 9.09 -15.90 -4.10
C LYS A 49 9.90 -15.40 -5.30
N GLU A 50 9.68 -15.98 -6.48
CA GLU A 50 10.41 -15.57 -7.68
C GLU A 50 10.07 -14.14 -8.11
N LEU A 51 8.79 -13.75 -8.01
CA LEU A 51 8.34 -12.39 -8.30
C LEU A 51 8.85 -11.41 -7.24
N GLN A 52 8.87 -11.83 -5.97
CA GLN A 52 9.49 -11.06 -4.90
C GLN A 52 10.98 -10.79 -5.20
N ALA A 53 11.73 -11.80 -5.62
CA ALA A 53 13.15 -11.66 -5.96
C ALA A 53 13.38 -10.69 -7.14
N LYS A 54 12.48 -10.68 -8.15
CA LYS A 54 12.53 -9.69 -9.25
C LYS A 54 12.28 -8.27 -8.73
N MET A 55 11.26 -8.09 -7.90
CA MET A 55 10.96 -6.80 -7.26
C MET A 55 12.14 -6.30 -6.43
N ASP A 56 12.77 -7.16 -5.63
CA ASP A 56 13.94 -6.82 -4.82
C ASP A 56 15.14 -6.44 -5.69
N THR A 57 15.35 -7.15 -6.80
CA THR A 57 16.39 -6.82 -7.79
C THR A 57 16.14 -5.44 -8.42
N CYS A 58 14.89 -5.12 -8.78
CA CYS A 58 14.54 -3.79 -9.26
C CYS A 58 14.80 -2.72 -8.18
N ASN A 59 14.38 -2.96 -6.94
CA ASN A 59 14.56 -2.04 -5.83
C ASN A 59 16.05 -1.71 -5.62
N ILE A 60 16.93 -2.71 -5.68
CA ILE A 60 18.37 -2.51 -5.60
C ILE A 60 18.87 -1.64 -6.76
N ARG A 61 18.43 -1.93 -7.99
CA ARG A 61 18.81 -1.18 -9.19
C ARG A 61 18.37 0.28 -9.13
N VAL A 62 17.12 0.56 -8.79
CA VAL A 62 16.57 1.93 -8.70
C VAL A 62 17.25 2.70 -7.57
N ARG A 63 17.43 2.10 -6.39
CA ARG A 63 18.11 2.75 -5.25
C ARG A 63 19.59 3.03 -5.49
N SER A 64 20.24 2.29 -6.39
CA SER A 64 21.65 2.50 -6.73
C SER A 64 21.91 3.72 -7.61
N LYS A 65 20.87 4.27 -8.26
CA LYS A 65 21.00 5.38 -9.22
C LYS A 65 20.80 6.72 -8.50
N LYS A 66 21.65 7.71 -8.79
CA LYS A 66 21.53 9.07 -8.25
C LYS A 66 20.32 9.81 -8.82
N GLU A 67 20.07 9.63 -10.12
CA GLU A 67 18.92 10.19 -10.83
C GLU A 67 18.42 9.14 -11.82
N THR A 68 17.14 8.76 -11.71
CA THR A 68 16.51 7.81 -12.62
C THR A 68 15.02 8.05 -12.72
N THR A 69 14.44 7.76 -13.88
CA THR A 69 12.99 7.74 -14.12
C THR A 69 12.42 6.33 -14.01
N GLU A 70 13.26 5.33 -13.72
CA GLU A 70 12.85 3.94 -13.57
C GLU A 70 12.00 3.75 -12.30
N SER A 71 10.93 2.96 -12.40
CA SER A 71 10.07 2.59 -11.28
C SER A 71 9.84 1.08 -11.24
N CYS A 72 9.83 0.48 -10.05
CA CYS A 72 9.55 -0.95 -9.86
C CYS A 72 8.05 -1.28 -9.79
N TRP A 73 7.21 -0.50 -10.48
CA TRP A 73 5.75 -0.64 -10.41
C TRP A 73 5.26 -1.92 -11.08
N GLU A 74 5.89 -2.31 -12.19
CA GLU A 74 5.59 -3.57 -12.88
C GLU A 74 5.83 -4.77 -11.94
N GLU A 75 7.02 -4.87 -11.34
CA GLU A 75 7.35 -5.98 -10.45
C GLU A 75 6.49 -5.99 -9.17
N MET A 76 6.10 -4.81 -8.67
CA MET A 76 5.17 -4.69 -7.55
C MET A 76 3.78 -5.23 -7.90
N MET A 77 3.26 -4.86 -9.08
CA MET A 77 1.94 -5.32 -9.53
C MET A 77 1.94 -6.83 -9.80
N ASP A 78 3.00 -7.38 -10.39
CA ASP A 78 3.15 -8.82 -10.62
C ASP A 78 3.14 -9.61 -9.29
N TRP A 79 3.94 -9.17 -8.32
CA TRP A 79 4.02 -9.82 -7.01
C TRP A 79 2.69 -9.74 -6.26
N MET A 80 2.03 -8.58 -6.28
CA MET A 80 0.73 -8.38 -5.64
C MET A 80 -0.35 -9.23 -6.31
N HIS A 81 -0.38 -9.27 -7.64
CA HIS A 81 -1.33 -10.09 -8.39
C HIS A 81 -1.22 -11.57 -8.01
N CYS A 82 0.01 -12.09 -7.90
CA CYS A 82 0.25 -13.47 -7.48
C CYS A 82 -0.27 -13.74 -6.05
N ILE A 83 0.05 -12.85 -5.10
CA ILE A 83 -0.37 -12.99 -3.71
C ILE A 83 -1.89 -12.93 -3.58
N ASP A 84 -2.53 -11.97 -4.24
CA ASP A 84 -3.99 -11.79 -4.16
C ASP A 84 -4.73 -12.93 -4.87
N HIS A 85 -4.20 -13.45 -5.99
CA HIS A 85 -4.74 -14.65 -6.63
C HIS A 85 -4.66 -15.88 -5.71
N CYS A 86 -3.60 -15.98 -4.89
CA CYS A 86 -3.48 -17.03 -3.89
C CYS A 86 -4.47 -16.82 -2.72
N ALA A 87 -4.48 -15.63 -2.10
CA ALA A 87 -5.26 -15.36 -0.89
C ALA A 87 -6.78 -15.33 -1.13
N SER A 88 -7.22 -14.90 -2.32
CA SER A 88 -8.64 -14.80 -2.68
C SER A 88 -9.40 -16.14 -2.61
N LYS A 89 -8.69 -17.27 -2.69
CA LYS A 89 -9.28 -18.62 -2.55
C LYS A 89 -9.87 -18.89 -1.16
N ASP A 90 -9.32 -18.23 -0.15
CA ASP A 90 -9.69 -18.45 1.26
C ASP A 90 -10.29 -17.21 1.93
N LEU A 91 -10.03 -16.00 1.41
CA LEU A 91 -10.43 -14.74 2.04
C LEU A 91 -11.92 -14.67 2.37
N PHE A 92 -12.79 -15.01 1.42
CA PHE A 92 -14.24 -14.90 1.60
C PHE A 92 -14.83 -15.89 2.62
N LYS A 93 -14.03 -16.83 3.14
CA LYS A 93 -14.45 -17.69 4.26
C LYS A 93 -14.47 -16.93 5.60
N TYR A 94 -13.75 -15.81 5.68
CA TYR A 94 -13.62 -14.99 6.88
C TYR A 94 -14.52 -13.74 6.86
N LEU A 95 -15.14 -13.43 5.72
CA LEU A 95 -16.00 -12.26 5.53
C LEU A 95 -17.48 -12.68 5.61
N LYS A 96 -18.31 -11.88 6.28
CA LYS A 96 -19.77 -12.08 6.43
C LYS A 96 -20.55 -11.10 5.57
#